data_AF-B1I4E7-F1
#
_entry.id   AF-B1I4E7-F1
#
_cell.length_a   1.000
_cell.length_b   1.000
_cell.length_c   1.000
_cell.angle_alpha   90.00
_cell.angle_beta   90.00
_cell.angle_gamma   90.00
#
_symmetry.space_group_name_H-M   'P 1'
#
loop_
_entity.id
_entity.type
_entity.pdbx_description
1 polymer ?
#
loop_
_entity_poly.entity_id
_entity_poly.type
_entity_poly.pdbx_seq_one_letter_code
_entity_poly.pdbx_strand_id
1 'polypeptide(L)'
;MPGPRLNWWETIIFSIIILVAGFILVSSPLFEIDTITVEGNLHLQAEEIRSASGIVPGTNIFQAQTREAEDRLEALPAIRKAELVREFPSTVRIIVEERVPVALLNIHGEFWEVDVEGVPVRKKGKGWDGLPVITGVQFGNPNLQRTLEAVEKLPKEVVAGLSEVWFGNDLRLILYTFDGIEIRLGQLERLEQKGVLLLEVLALVRDDGRKVEYIDLSEPDKPVVKYAGGGGDVEE
;
A
#
# COMPACT_ATOMS: atom_id res chain seq x y z
N MET A 1 43.80 46.34 36.18
CA MET A 1 43.05 46.90 35.04
C MET A 1 41.59 46.51 35.21
N PRO A 2 40.66 47.45 35.39
CA PRO A 2 39.23 47.11 35.39
C PRO A 2 38.84 46.68 33.97
N GLY A 3 38.22 45.50 33.81
CA GLY A 3 37.71 45.03 32.52
C GLY A 3 36.61 45.96 31.97
N PRO A 4 36.31 45.89 30.67
CA PRO A 4 35.27 46.72 30.06
C PRO A 4 33.94 46.50 30.82
N ARG A 5 33.36 47.58 31.33
CA ARG A 5 32.02 47.54 31.92
C ARG A 5 31.05 47.46 30.75
N LEU A 6 30.61 46.26 30.42
CA LEU A 6 29.67 46.04 29.33
C LEU A 6 28.36 46.76 29.68
N ASN A 7 28.04 47.79 28.90
CA ASN A 7 26.83 48.56 29.08
C ASN A 7 25.64 47.70 28.67
N TRP A 8 24.88 47.23 29.66
CA TRP A 8 23.75 46.32 29.46
C TRP A 8 22.72 46.83 28.43
N TRP A 9 22.57 48.14 28.27
CA TRP A 9 21.69 48.74 27.26
C TRP A 9 22.24 48.62 25.83
N GLU A 10 23.56 48.74 25.62
CA GLU A 10 24.20 48.54 24.30
C GLU A 10 24.06 47.09 23.85
N THR A 11 24.22 46.14 24.77
CA THR A 11 23.98 44.72 24.48
C THR A 11 22.53 44.43 24.14
N ILE A 12 21.57 45.10 24.79
CA ILE A 12 20.15 44.96 24.47
C ILE A 12 19.86 45.50 23.07
N ILE A 13 20.33 46.70 22.75
CA ILE A 13 20.14 47.30 21.42
C ILE A 13 20.76 46.42 20.33
N PHE A 14 22.01 45.97 20.53
CA PHE A 14 22.67 45.09 19.57
C PHE A 14 21.92 43.76 19.37
N SER A 15 21.41 43.18 20.45
CA SER A 15 20.59 41.96 20.38
C SER A 15 19.28 42.20 19.63
N ILE A 16 18.60 43.33 19.85
CA ILE A 16 17.38 43.70 19.11
C ILE A 16 17.68 43.88 17.62
N ILE A 17 18.78 44.56 17.27
CA ILE A 17 19.19 44.74 15.87
C ILE A 17 19.43 43.40 15.19
N ILE A 18 20.12 42.47 15.86
CA ILE A 18 20.32 41.10 15.34
C ILE A 18 18.99 40.39 15.12
N LEU A 19 18.05 40.48 16.06
CA LEU A 19 16.73 39.85 15.93
C LEU A 19 15.93 40.45 14.77
N VAL A 20 15.92 41.78 14.62
CA VAL A 20 15.22 42.46 13.53
C VAL A 20 15.84 42.15 12.18
N ALA A 21 17.18 42.19 12.07
CA ALA A 21 17.89 41.83 10.85
C ALA A 21 17.63 40.36 10.47
N GLY A 22 17.66 39.45 11.44
CA GLY A 22 17.30 38.05 11.26
C GLY A 22 15.86 37.88 10.78
N PHE A 23 14.90 38.60 11.38
CA PHE A 23 13.49 38.56 10.97
C PHE A 23 13.27 39.04 9.53
N ILE A 24 13.92 40.13 9.13
CA ILE A 24 13.86 40.64 7.75
C ILE A 24 14.48 39.62 6.78
N LEU A 25 15.60 39.00 7.15
CA LEU A 25 16.27 38.01 6.33
C LEU A 25 15.39 36.77 6.08
N VAL A 26 14.73 36.22 7.11
CA VAL A 26 13.84 35.06 6.95
C VAL A 26 12.52 35.39 6.27
N SER A 27 12.12 36.67 6.28
CA SER A 27 10.93 37.17 5.57
C SER A 27 11.24 37.62 4.14
N SER A 28 12.48 37.42 3.67
CA SER A 28 12.93 37.77 2.33
C SER A 28 12.31 36.87 1.25
N PRO A 29 12.08 37.37 0.03
CA PRO A 29 11.71 36.55 -1.14
C PRO A 29 12.64 35.37 -1.42
N LEU A 30 13.87 35.40 -0.90
CA LEU A 30 14.81 34.28 -0.98
C LEU A 30 14.25 32.97 -0.39
N PHE A 31 13.36 33.09 0.62
CA PHE A 31 12.74 31.96 1.31
C PHE A 31 11.32 31.68 0.82
N GLU A 32 10.89 32.29 -0.28
CA GLU A 32 9.65 31.90 -0.95
C GLU A 32 9.84 30.55 -1.65
N ILE A 33 8.83 29.70 -1.54
CA ILE A 33 8.84 28.38 -2.17
C ILE A 33 8.78 28.56 -3.69
N ASP A 34 9.83 28.15 -4.37
CA ASP A 34 9.93 28.18 -5.83
C ASP A 34 9.77 26.79 -6.43
N THR A 35 10.34 25.78 -5.76
CA THR A 35 10.36 24.40 -6.24
C THR A 35 9.61 23.49 -5.28
N ILE A 36 8.72 22.65 -5.83
CA ILE A 36 8.07 21.56 -5.10
C ILE A 36 8.37 20.26 -5.84
N THR A 37 9.10 19.35 -5.18
CA THR A 37 9.42 18.02 -5.71
C THR A 37 8.54 16.97 -5.06
N VAL A 38 8.22 15.92 -5.80
CA VAL A 38 7.43 14.78 -5.32
C VAL A 38 8.20 13.51 -5.58
N GLU A 39 8.30 12.66 -4.56
CA GLU A 39 9.00 11.37 -4.61
C GLU A 39 8.13 10.25 -4.01
N GLY A 40 8.36 9.02 -4.45
CA GLY A 40 7.65 7.84 -3.96
C GLY A 40 6.27 7.60 -4.59
N ASN A 41 5.84 8.45 -5.52
CA ASN A 41 4.63 8.23 -6.30
C ASN A 41 4.86 7.16 -7.38
N LEU A 42 3.93 6.22 -7.49
CA LEU A 42 3.96 5.08 -8.43
C LEU A 42 2.83 5.19 -9.45
N HIS A 43 1.62 5.49 -8.98
CA HIS A 43 0.42 5.61 -9.81
C HIS A 43 -0.13 7.03 -9.83
N LEU A 44 -0.05 7.77 -8.72
CA LEU A 44 -0.47 9.16 -8.67
C LEU A 44 0.53 10.03 -9.44
N GLN A 45 0.03 11.03 -10.15
CA GLN A 45 0.91 12.00 -10.79
C GLN A 45 1.45 12.98 -9.75
N ALA A 46 2.70 13.39 -9.90
CA ALA A 46 3.33 14.39 -9.04
C ALA A 46 2.50 15.69 -8.95
N GLU A 47 1.84 16.08 -10.05
CA GLU A 47 0.98 17.27 -10.08
C GLU A 47 -0.26 17.13 -9.20
N GLU A 48 -0.86 15.93 -9.15
CA GLU A 48 -2.04 15.64 -8.32
C GLU A 48 -1.66 15.71 -6.84
N ILE A 49 -0.52 15.13 -6.47
CA ILE A 49 0.02 15.17 -5.10
C ILE A 49 0.35 16.62 -4.70
N ARG A 50 1.06 17.35 -5.58
CA ARG A 50 1.39 18.76 -5.34
C ARG A 50 0.13 19.58 -5.09
N SER A 51 -0.88 19.43 -5.95
CA SER A 51 -2.15 20.14 -5.82
C SER A 51 -2.91 19.76 -4.55
N ALA A 52 -2.94 18.46 -4.21
CA ALA A 52 -3.61 17.95 -3.03
C ALA A 52 -2.95 18.44 -1.72
N SER A 53 -1.62 18.60 -1.71
CA SER A 53 -0.86 19.10 -0.56
C SER A 53 -1.28 20.50 -0.11
N GLY A 54 -1.80 21.33 -1.04
CA GLY A 54 -2.17 22.72 -0.75
C GLY A 54 -0.98 23.66 -0.53
N ILE A 55 0.26 23.23 -0.77
CA ILE A 55 1.43 24.11 -0.76
C ILE A 55 1.38 25.01 -2.00
N VAL A 56 1.36 26.32 -1.78
CA VAL A 56 1.29 27.32 -2.83
C VAL A 56 2.69 27.91 -3.10
N PRO A 57 3.20 27.85 -4.34
CA PRO A 57 4.44 28.55 -4.72
C PRO A 57 4.37 30.05 -4.39
N GLY A 58 5.50 30.64 -4.02
CA GLY A 58 5.58 32.03 -3.52
C GLY A 58 5.27 32.16 -2.03
N THR A 59 4.79 31.11 -1.36
CA THR A 59 4.62 31.15 0.11
C THR A 59 5.98 31.10 0.80
N ASN A 60 6.17 31.85 1.88
CA ASN A 60 7.38 31.75 2.68
C ASN A 60 7.51 30.34 3.31
N ILE A 61 8.65 29.67 3.10
CA ILE A 61 8.89 28.29 3.52
C ILE A 61 8.76 28.07 5.03
N PHE A 62 9.05 29.09 5.85
CA PHE A 62 8.88 29.03 7.30
C PHE A 62 7.41 29.13 7.72
N GLN A 63 6.57 29.75 6.90
CA GLN A 63 5.14 29.92 7.14
C GLN A 63 4.31 28.78 6.52
N ALA A 64 4.87 28.02 5.58
CA ALA A 64 4.21 26.89 4.96
C ALA A 64 3.77 25.85 6.00
N GLN A 65 2.49 25.48 5.98
CA GLN A 65 1.88 24.55 6.93
C GLN A 65 2.14 23.09 6.52
N THR A 66 3.38 22.62 6.68
CA THR A 66 3.77 21.27 6.22
C THR A 66 2.97 20.16 6.88
N ARG A 67 2.64 20.27 8.18
CA ARG A 67 1.82 19.27 8.88
C ARG A 67 0.40 19.19 8.33
N GLU A 68 -0.23 20.33 8.06
CA GLU A 68 -1.57 20.35 7.45
C GLU A 68 -1.54 19.75 6.04
N ALA A 69 -0.46 20.00 5.29
CA ALA A 69 -0.25 19.39 3.98
C ALA A 69 -0.03 17.87 4.07
N GLU A 70 0.73 17.38 5.06
CA GLU A 70 0.89 15.94 5.37
C GLU A 70 -0.48 15.32 5.67
N ASP A 71 -1.23 15.88 6.62
CA ASP A 71 -2.57 15.39 7.01
C ASP A 71 -3.54 15.35 5.82
N ARG A 72 -3.50 16.36 4.95
CA ARG A 72 -4.32 16.41 3.73
C ARG A 72 -3.95 15.32 2.72
N LEU A 73 -2.67 15.03 2.57
CA LEU A 73 -2.20 13.96 1.68
C LEU A 73 -2.56 12.59 2.26
N GLU A 74 -2.37 12.37 3.56
CA GLU A 74 -2.72 11.11 4.22
C GLU A 74 -4.24 10.87 4.29
N ALA A 75 -5.06 11.92 4.16
CA ALA A 75 -6.50 11.78 3.97
C ALA A 75 -6.90 11.21 2.60
N LEU A 76 -5.99 11.19 1.61
CA LEU A 76 -6.23 10.53 0.33
C LEU A 76 -6.14 9.01 0.52
N PRO A 77 -7.17 8.23 0.15
CA PRO A 77 -7.15 6.79 0.34
C PRO A 77 -6.01 6.05 -0.39
N ALA A 78 -5.42 6.68 -1.42
CA ALA A 78 -4.28 6.13 -2.14
C ALA A 78 -2.93 6.32 -1.43
N ILE A 79 -2.85 7.21 -0.44
CA ILE A 79 -1.60 7.53 0.28
C ILE A 79 -1.64 6.83 1.64
N ARG A 80 -0.61 6.03 1.93
CA ARG A 80 -0.42 5.41 3.24
C ARG A 80 0.21 6.39 4.21
N LYS A 81 1.20 7.14 3.73
CA LYS A 81 1.99 8.07 4.53
C LYS A 81 2.50 9.20 3.65
N ALA A 82 2.59 10.40 4.20
CA ALA A 82 3.22 11.54 3.55
C ALA A 82 4.20 12.23 4.52
N GLU A 83 5.31 12.73 3.98
CA GLU A 83 6.28 13.51 4.73
C GLU A 83 6.71 14.72 3.89
N LEU A 84 6.68 15.90 4.50
CA LEU A 84 7.09 17.15 3.85
C LEU A 84 8.37 17.68 4.48
N VAL A 85 9.43 17.68 3.67
CA VAL A 85 10.75 18.15 4.07
C VAL A 85 11.00 19.54 3.47
N ARG A 86 11.40 20.49 4.32
CA ARG A 86 11.87 21.81 3.87
C ARG A 86 13.33 21.72 3.47
N GLU A 87 13.62 22.06 2.23
CA GLU A 87 14.97 22.17 1.68
C GLU A 87 15.28 23.64 1.45
N PHE A 88 15.99 24.23 2.41
CA PHE A 88 16.34 25.64 2.35
C PHE A 88 17.26 25.95 1.16
N PRO A 89 17.10 27.12 0.53
CA PRO A 89 16.22 28.21 0.97
C PRO A 89 14.77 28.13 0.48
N SER A 90 14.48 27.49 -0.66
CA SER A 90 13.23 27.71 -1.42
C SER A 90 12.54 26.44 -1.93
N THR A 91 12.93 25.25 -1.46
CA THR A 91 12.38 23.98 -1.97
C THR A 91 11.57 23.25 -0.89
N VAL A 92 10.44 22.67 -1.28
CA VAL A 92 9.68 21.73 -0.44
C VAL A 92 9.65 20.38 -1.16
N ARG A 93 10.14 19.35 -0.50
CA ARG A 93 10.11 17.98 -1.01
C ARG A 93 9.00 17.21 -0.32
N ILE A 94 8.09 16.66 -1.13
CA ILE A 94 6.98 15.82 -0.70
C ILE A 94 7.37 14.37 -0.96
N ILE A 95 7.46 13.58 0.10
CA ILE A 95 7.74 12.14 0.02
C ILE A 95 6.43 11.43 0.35
N VAL A 96 5.95 10.59 -0.56
CA VAL A 96 4.72 9.81 -0.33
C VAL A 96 5.02 8.31 -0.38
N GLU A 97 4.29 7.55 0.43
CA GLU A 97 4.17 6.10 0.32
C GLU A 97 2.76 5.80 -0.19
N GLU A 98 2.63 5.36 -1.44
CA GLU A 98 1.34 4.93 -1.98
C GLU A 98 0.94 3.55 -1.43
N ARG A 99 -0.36 3.38 -1.17
CA ARG A 99 -0.92 2.06 -0.82
C ARG A 99 -0.88 1.15 -2.04
N VAL A 100 -0.46 -0.09 -1.81
CA VAL A 100 -0.44 -1.14 -2.84
C VAL A 100 -1.61 -2.09 -2.59
N PRO A 101 -2.61 -2.15 -3.48
CA PRO A 101 -3.70 -3.10 -3.37
C PRO A 101 -3.22 -4.55 -3.48
N VAL A 102 -3.79 -5.43 -2.66
CA VAL A 102 -3.50 -6.88 -2.67
C VAL A 102 -4.70 -7.71 -3.07
N ALA A 103 -5.92 -7.16 -2.95
CA ALA A 103 -7.14 -7.87 -3.32
C ALA A 103 -8.30 -6.89 -3.64
N LEU A 104 -9.41 -7.46 -4.10
CA LEU A 104 -10.68 -6.79 -4.27
C LEU A 104 -11.64 -7.20 -3.15
N LEU A 105 -12.34 -6.24 -2.56
CA LEU A 105 -13.37 -6.47 -1.56
C LEU A 105 -14.70 -5.91 -2.03
N ASN A 106 -15.79 -6.66 -1.84
CA ASN A 106 -17.13 -6.14 -2.05
C ASN A 106 -17.57 -5.30 -0.84
N ILE A 107 -17.72 -4.00 -1.06
CA ILE A 107 -18.18 -3.04 -0.07
C ILE A 107 -19.47 -2.42 -0.62
N HIS A 108 -20.59 -2.73 0.03
CA HIS A 108 -21.93 -2.22 -0.35
C HIS A 108 -22.33 -2.48 -1.81
N GLY A 109 -21.96 -3.62 -2.38
CA GLY A 109 -22.31 -4.00 -3.76
C GLY A 109 -21.31 -3.50 -4.81
N GLU A 110 -20.25 -2.82 -4.39
CA GLU A 110 -19.20 -2.32 -5.28
C GLU A 110 -17.86 -2.96 -4.92
N PHE A 111 -17.04 -3.27 -5.92
CA PHE A 111 -15.71 -3.80 -5.69
C PHE A 111 -14.71 -2.66 -5.49
N TRP A 112 -13.95 -2.75 -4.41
CA TRP A 112 -12.88 -1.84 -4.06
C TRP A 112 -11.55 -2.58 -4.02
N GLU A 113 -10.52 -1.97 -4.55
CA GLU A 113 -9.13 -2.37 -4.34
C GLU A 113 -8.77 -2.05 -2.88
N VAL A 114 -8.29 -3.06 -2.15
CA VAL A 114 -7.92 -2.93 -0.73
C VAL A 114 -6.46 -3.33 -0.55
N ASP A 115 -5.75 -2.60 0.30
CA ASP A 115 -4.38 -2.92 0.68
C ASP A 115 -4.32 -4.00 1.77
N VAL A 116 -3.11 -4.35 2.21
CA VAL A 116 -2.89 -5.38 3.24
C VAL A 116 -3.50 -5.01 4.60
N GLU A 117 -3.65 -3.71 4.90
CA GLU A 117 -4.26 -3.20 6.13
C GLU A 117 -5.80 -3.23 6.08
N GLY A 118 -6.38 -3.60 4.93
CA GLY A 118 -7.82 -3.61 4.70
C GLY A 118 -8.40 -2.22 4.41
N VAL A 119 -7.56 -1.26 4.06
CA VAL A 119 -7.98 0.10 3.70
C VAL A 119 -8.38 0.13 2.22
N PRO A 120 -9.60 0.62 1.89
CA PRO A 120 -10.00 0.81 0.50
C PRO A 120 -9.16 1.90 -0.16
N VAL A 121 -8.47 1.56 -1.24
CA VAL A 121 -7.56 2.45 -1.99
C VAL A 121 -8.33 3.19 -3.08
N ARG A 122 -9.06 2.44 -3.92
CA ARG A 122 -9.91 2.98 -4.98
C ARG A 122 -10.97 1.97 -5.39
N LYS A 123 -12.02 2.46 -6.06
CA LYS A 123 -13.03 1.60 -6.66
C LYS A 123 -12.44 0.87 -7.87
N LYS A 124 -12.78 -0.41 -8.02
CA LYS A 124 -12.32 -1.25 -9.14
C LYS A 124 -12.69 -0.61 -10.47
N GLY A 125 -11.70 -0.47 -11.34
CA GLY A 125 -11.88 0.00 -12.72
C GLY A 125 -12.51 -1.05 -13.64
N LYS A 126 -12.46 -0.77 -14.95
CA LYS A 126 -12.82 -1.74 -15.98
C LYS A 126 -11.58 -2.58 -16.33
N GLY A 127 -11.76 -3.89 -16.42
CA GLY A 127 -10.68 -4.81 -16.76
C GLY A 127 -10.32 -5.73 -15.60
N TRP A 128 -9.19 -6.43 -15.77
CA TRP A 128 -8.63 -7.31 -14.76
C TRP A 128 -7.28 -6.75 -14.32
N ASP A 129 -7.16 -6.48 -13.03
CA ASP A 129 -6.01 -5.83 -12.41
C ASP A 129 -5.05 -6.81 -11.72
N GLY A 130 -5.17 -8.12 -11.97
CA GLY A 130 -4.36 -9.16 -11.31
C GLY A 130 -4.73 -9.44 -9.85
N LEU A 131 -5.83 -8.89 -9.34
CA LEU A 131 -6.24 -8.99 -7.93
C LEU A 131 -7.41 -9.97 -7.73
N PRO A 132 -7.32 -10.92 -6.78
CA PRO A 132 -8.43 -11.81 -6.46
C PRO A 132 -9.52 -11.10 -5.66
N VAL A 133 -10.74 -11.63 -5.70
CA VAL A 133 -11.84 -11.18 -4.84
C VAL A 133 -11.77 -11.89 -3.49
N ILE A 134 -11.80 -11.14 -2.39
CA ILE A 134 -11.96 -11.71 -1.05
C ILE A 134 -13.43 -12.00 -0.77
N THR A 135 -13.72 -13.21 -0.30
CA THR A 135 -15.04 -13.66 0.13
C THR A 135 -14.97 -14.41 1.48
N GLY A 136 -16.13 -14.70 2.08
CA GLY A 136 -16.22 -15.31 3.42
C GLY A 136 -15.96 -14.34 4.58
N VAL A 137 -15.18 -13.28 4.35
CA VAL A 137 -14.99 -12.14 5.26
C VAL A 137 -15.47 -10.84 4.63
N GLN A 138 -15.89 -9.88 5.46
CA GLN A 138 -16.41 -8.59 5.04
C GLN A 138 -15.64 -7.44 5.69
N PHE A 139 -15.84 -6.22 5.19
CA PHE A 139 -15.30 -5.02 5.81
C PHE A 139 -15.71 -4.93 7.30
N GLY A 140 -14.74 -4.63 8.17
CA GLY A 140 -14.93 -4.64 9.63
C GLY A 140 -14.84 -6.00 10.31
N ASN A 141 -14.68 -7.11 9.56
CA ASN A 141 -14.43 -8.43 10.15
C ASN A 141 -12.98 -8.52 10.69
N PRO A 142 -12.76 -9.03 11.92
CA PRO A 142 -11.42 -9.12 12.51
C PRO A 142 -10.45 -10.05 11.74
N ASN A 143 -10.96 -10.94 10.89
CA ASN A 143 -10.14 -11.83 10.06
C ASN A 143 -9.80 -11.24 8.68
N LEU A 144 -10.33 -10.07 8.31
CA LEU A 144 -10.06 -9.46 7.01
C LEU A 144 -8.56 -9.19 6.83
N GLN A 145 -7.93 -8.51 7.78
CA GLN A 145 -6.50 -8.19 7.73
C GLN A 145 -5.65 -9.47 7.64
N ARG A 146 -5.97 -10.51 8.42
CA ARG A 146 -5.28 -11.81 8.34
C ARG A 146 -5.40 -12.48 6.97
N THR A 147 -6.57 -12.35 6.33
CA THR A 147 -6.81 -12.87 4.99
C THR A 147 -5.96 -12.13 3.97
N LEU A 148 -5.89 -10.80 4.07
CA LEU A 148 -5.09 -9.95 3.18
C LEU A 148 -3.59 -10.18 3.37
N GLU A 149 -3.10 -10.29 4.61
CA GLU A 149 -1.73 -10.69 4.93
C GLU A 149 -1.39 -12.08 4.37
N ALA A 150 -2.36 -13.00 4.36
CA ALA A 150 -2.16 -14.31 3.77
C ALA A 150 -1.98 -14.22 2.26
N VAL A 151 -2.77 -13.38 1.57
CA VAL A 151 -2.62 -13.11 0.14
C VAL A 151 -1.28 -12.45 -0.17
N GLU A 152 -0.84 -11.47 0.64
CA GLU A 152 0.46 -10.80 0.47
C GLU A 152 1.65 -11.77 0.57
N LYS A 153 1.53 -12.80 1.41
CA LYS A 153 2.57 -13.84 1.58
C LYS A 153 2.62 -14.88 0.45
N LEU A 154 1.62 -14.94 -0.42
CA LEU A 154 1.63 -15.84 -1.57
C LEU A 154 2.52 -15.26 -2.68
N PRO A 155 3.16 -16.11 -3.51
CA PRO A 155 3.89 -15.63 -4.69
C PRO A 155 2.99 -14.80 -5.60
N LYS A 156 3.53 -13.70 -6.15
CA LYS A 156 2.75 -12.78 -7.00
C LYS A 156 2.16 -13.48 -8.23
N GLU A 157 2.86 -14.46 -8.77
CA GLU A 157 2.43 -15.30 -9.89
C GLU A 157 1.23 -16.17 -9.53
N VAL A 158 1.16 -16.64 -8.27
CA VAL A 158 -0.01 -17.35 -7.76
C VAL A 158 -1.18 -16.38 -7.66
N VAL A 159 -1.01 -15.27 -6.94
CA VAL A 159 -2.07 -14.25 -6.71
C VAL A 159 -2.66 -13.75 -8.03
N ALA A 160 -1.80 -13.45 -9.01
CA ALA A 160 -2.21 -13.01 -10.34
C ALA A 160 -3.01 -14.07 -11.11
N GLY A 161 -2.99 -15.34 -10.70
CA GLY A 161 -3.79 -16.42 -11.28
C GLY A 161 -5.09 -16.72 -10.53
N LEU A 162 -5.37 -16.02 -9.42
CA LEU A 162 -6.53 -16.26 -8.57
C LEU A 162 -7.71 -15.37 -8.94
N SER A 163 -8.88 -15.99 -9.06
CA SER A 163 -10.16 -15.29 -9.20
C SER A 163 -10.74 -14.90 -7.83
N GLU A 164 -10.59 -15.78 -6.84
CA GLU A 164 -11.19 -15.62 -5.52
C GLU A 164 -10.28 -16.20 -4.42
N VAL A 165 -10.32 -15.54 -3.26
CA VAL A 165 -9.76 -16.03 -2.01
C VAL A 165 -10.87 -16.04 -0.97
N TRP A 166 -11.28 -17.24 -0.60
CA TRP A 166 -12.32 -17.47 0.39
C TRP A 166 -11.69 -17.81 1.73
N PHE A 167 -12.09 -17.10 2.79
CA PHE A 167 -11.69 -17.43 4.15
C PHE A 167 -12.91 -17.79 5.00
N GLY A 168 -12.93 -19.04 5.45
CA GLY A 168 -14.05 -19.63 6.17
C GLY A 168 -14.08 -19.31 7.67
N ASN A 169 -15.24 -19.52 8.28
CA ASN A 169 -15.39 -19.48 9.74
C ASN A 169 -14.57 -20.57 10.46
N ASP A 170 -14.17 -21.62 9.75
CA ASP A 170 -13.29 -22.70 10.22
C ASP A 170 -11.80 -22.34 10.13
N LEU A 171 -11.48 -21.07 9.85
CA LEU A 171 -10.12 -20.54 9.72
C LEU A 171 -9.31 -21.20 8.61
N ARG A 172 -9.99 -21.68 7.56
CA ARG A 172 -9.36 -22.26 6.39
C ARG A 172 -9.41 -21.30 5.21
N LEU A 173 -8.28 -21.24 4.53
CA LEU A 173 -8.07 -20.49 3.31
C LEU A 173 -8.28 -21.41 2.11
N ILE A 174 -9.20 -21.04 1.23
CA ILE A 174 -9.45 -21.69 -0.04
C ILE A 174 -9.22 -20.65 -1.13
N LEU A 175 -8.46 -21.02 -2.16
CA LEU A 175 -8.21 -20.19 -3.32
C LEU A 175 -8.94 -20.79 -4.51
N TYR A 176 -9.41 -19.94 -5.41
CA TYR A 176 -9.96 -20.35 -6.69
C TYR A 176 -9.20 -19.67 -7.80
N THR A 177 -8.83 -20.43 -8.82
CA THR A 177 -8.19 -19.91 -10.03
C THR A 177 -9.23 -19.48 -11.06
N PHE A 178 -8.83 -18.75 -12.11
CA PHE A 178 -9.73 -18.38 -13.21
C PHE A 178 -10.20 -19.56 -14.06
N ASP A 179 -9.41 -20.63 -14.14
CA ASP A 179 -9.76 -21.90 -14.77
C ASP A 179 -10.61 -22.81 -13.86
N GLY A 180 -10.97 -22.34 -12.66
CA GLY A 180 -11.96 -22.98 -11.78
C GLY A 180 -11.39 -24.08 -10.89
N ILE A 181 -10.07 -24.12 -10.67
CA ILE A 181 -9.43 -25.07 -9.76
C ILE A 181 -9.63 -24.58 -8.33
N GLU A 182 -10.22 -25.43 -7.48
CA GLU A 182 -10.28 -25.20 -6.03
C GLU A 182 -8.95 -25.62 -5.38
N ILE A 183 -8.33 -24.73 -4.63
CA ILE A 183 -7.08 -24.96 -3.92
C ILE A 183 -7.33 -24.81 -2.42
N ARG A 184 -7.19 -25.89 -1.67
CA ARG A 184 -7.35 -25.91 -0.22
C ARG A 184 -5.98 -25.72 0.42
N LEU A 185 -5.69 -24.49 0.88
CA LEU A 185 -4.47 -24.21 1.63
C LEU A 185 -4.60 -24.57 3.12
N GLY A 186 -5.83 -24.73 3.61
CA GLY A 186 -6.09 -25.01 5.02
C GLY A 186 -5.78 -23.80 5.90
N GLN A 187 -5.19 -24.02 7.05
CA GLN A 187 -4.86 -22.95 8.00
C GLN A 187 -3.66 -22.10 7.54
N LEU A 188 -3.50 -20.92 8.16
CA LEU A 188 -2.57 -19.85 7.73
C LEU A 188 -1.09 -20.07 8.11
N GLU A 189 -0.72 -21.26 8.59
CA GLU A 189 0.67 -21.61 8.90
C GLU A 189 1.43 -22.02 7.63
N ARG A 190 2.74 -21.78 7.64
CA ARG A 190 3.66 -22.16 6.55
C ARG A 190 3.21 -21.62 5.18
N LEU A 191 2.50 -20.49 5.12
CA LEU A 191 1.93 -19.93 3.88
C LEU A 191 2.96 -19.69 2.78
N GLU A 192 4.15 -19.19 3.11
CA GLU A 192 5.23 -18.99 2.14
C GLU A 192 5.62 -20.33 1.49
N GLN A 193 5.81 -21.37 2.29
CA GLN A 193 6.12 -22.72 1.79
C GLN A 193 4.98 -23.31 0.97
N LYS A 194 3.73 -23.19 1.46
CA LYS A 194 2.54 -23.65 0.74
C LYS A 194 2.39 -22.90 -0.60
N GLY A 195 2.70 -21.61 -0.64
CA GLY A 195 2.64 -20.78 -1.83
C GLY A 195 3.68 -21.16 -2.88
N VAL A 196 4.93 -21.42 -2.48
CA VAL A 196 5.98 -21.93 -3.39
C VAL A 196 5.60 -23.30 -3.94
N LEU A 197 5.17 -24.22 -3.07
CA LEU A 197 4.70 -25.55 -3.50
C LEU A 197 3.49 -25.45 -4.44
N LEU A 198 2.56 -24.54 -4.16
CA LEU A 198 1.40 -24.31 -5.02
C LEU A 198 1.81 -23.85 -6.42
N LEU A 199 2.81 -22.95 -6.52
CA LEU A 199 3.32 -22.50 -7.81
C LEU A 199 3.88 -23.68 -8.63
N GLU A 200 4.65 -24.56 -8.00
CA GLU A 200 5.19 -25.77 -8.62
C GLU A 200 4.07 -26.73 -9.07
N VAL A 201 3.11 -27.02 -8.18
CA VAL A 201 1.98 -27.91 -8.48
C VAL A 201 1.13 -27.35 -9.62
N LEU A 202 0.84 -26.04 -9.61
CA LEU A 202 0.08 -25.39 -10.68
C LEU A 202 0.80 -25.46 -12.03
N ALA A 203 2.13 -25.31 -12.04
CA ALA A 203 2.91 -25.48 -13.26
C ALA A 203 2.82 -26.92 -13.80
N LEU A 204 2.96 -27.92 -12.93
CA LEU A 204 2.90 -29.34 -13.30
C LEU A 204 1.52 -29.74 -13.84
N VAL A 205 0.43 -29.35 -13.16
CA VAL A 205 -0.93 -29.74 -13.61
C VAL A 205 -1.33 -29.04 -14.90
N ARG A 206 -0.86 -27.82 -15.14
CA ARG A 206 -1.11 -27.11 -16.40
C ARG A 206 -0.35 -27.72 -17.57
N ASP A 207 0.87 -28.23 -17.34
CA ASP A 207 1.65 -28.95 -18.35
C ASP A 207 1.04 -30.33 -18.67
N ASP A 208 0.53 -31.04 -17.66
CA ASP A 208 -0.17 -32.33 -17.82
C ASP A 208 -1.48 -32.21 -18.63
N GLY A 209 -2.15 -31.05 -18.57
CA GLY A 209 -3.30 -30.71 -19.42
C GLY A 209 -4.62 -31.43 -19.05
N ARG A 210 -4.62 -32.35 -18.09
CA ARG A 210 -5.87 -32.94 -17.57
C ARG A 210 -6.61 -31.93 -16.71
N LYS A 211 -7.94 -31.98 -16.75
CA LYS A 211 -8.79 -31.14 -15.92
C LYS A 211 -8.62 -31.50 -14.44
N VAL A 212 -8.15 -30.55 -13.64
CA VAL A 212 -8.06 -30.69 -12.18
C VAL A 212 -9.40 -30.31 -11.56
N GLU A 213 -9.87 -31.13 -10.61
CA GLU A 213 -11.05 -30.85 -9.80
C GLU A 213 -10.67 -30.02 -8.56
N TYR A 214 -9.65 -30.46 -7.82
CA TYR A 214 -9.09 -29.68 -6.71
C TYR A 214 -7.63 -30.03 -6.44
N ILE A 215 -6.95 -29.13 -5.74
CA ILE A 215 -5.63 -29.31 -5.15
C ILE A 215 -5.77 -29.12 -3.64
N ASP A 216 -5.31 -30.08 -2.85
CA ASP A 216 -5.24 -29.96 -1.39
C ASP A 216 -3.78 -29.85 -0.94
N LEU A 217 -3.44 -28.70 -0.36
CA LEU A 217 -2.14 -28.35 0.21
C LEU A 217 -2.27 -27.98 1.69
N SER A 218 -3.33 -28.45 2.36
CA SER A 218 -3.52 -28.21 3.80
C SER A 218 -2.32 -28.73 4.61
N GLU A 219 -1.75 -29.85 4.17
CA GLU A 219 -0.50 -30.44 4.65
C GLU A 219 0.57 -30.35 3.55
N PRO A 220 1.55 -29.44 3.62
CA PRO A 220 2.51 -29.21 2.53
C PRO A 220 3.39 -30.44 2.25
N ASP A 221 3.56 -31.33 3.24
CA ASP A 221 4.35 -32.54 3.10
C ASP A 221 3.58 -33.69 2.40
N LYS A 222 2.27 -33.51 2.13
CA LYS A 222 1.38 -34.50 1.48
C LYS A 222 0.40 -33.82 0.51
N PRO A 223 0.88 -33.19 -0.58
CA PRO A 223 0.01 -32.56 -1.55
C PRO A 223 -0.87 -33.59 -2.27
N VAL A 224 -2.14 -33.27 -2.47
CA VAL A 224 -3.09 -34.12 -3.19
C VAL A 224 -3.66 -33.35 -4.38
N VAL A 225 -3.55 -33.91 -5.57
CA VAL A 225 -4.21 -33.39 -6.78
C VAL A 225 -5.28 -34.38 -7.19
N LYS A 226 -6.53 -33.93 -7.25
CA LYS A 226 -7.63 -34.72 -7.81
C LYS A 226 -7.94 -34.23 -9.22
N TYR A 227 -7.87 -35.15 -10.17
CA TYR A 227 -8.30 -34.89 -11.55
C TYR A 227 -9.78 -35.22 -11.72
N ALA A 228 -10.47 -34.45 -12.55
CA ALA A 228 -11.83 -34.77 -12.96
C ALA A 228 -11.81 -36.14 -13.65
N GLY A 229 -12.66 -37.07 -13.18
CA GLY A 229 -12.73 -38.40 -13.78
C GLY A 229 -13.16 -38.31 -15.24
N GLY A 230 -12.31 -38.77 -16.16
CA GLY A 230 -12.81 -39.25 -17.44
C GLY A 230 -13.68 -40.47 -17.14
N GLY A 231 -14.93 -40.47 -17.62
CA GLY A 231 -15.76 -41.67 -17.58
C GLY A 231 -14.98 -42.80 -18.23
N GLY A 232 -14.47 -43.73 -17.42
CA GLY A 232 -13.94 -44.98 -17.89
C GLY A 232 -15.15 -45.84 -18.25
N ASP A 233 -15.34 -46.06 -19.54
CA ASP A 233 -16.09 -47.21 -20.03
C ASP A 233 -15.59 -48.46 -19.29
N VAL A 234 -16.51 -49.15 -18.64
CA VAL A 234 -16.30 -50.52 -18.19
C VAL A 234 -16.34 -51.36 -19.46
N GLU A 235 -15.18 -51.63 -20.05
CA GLU A 235 -15.02 -52.74 -20.99
C GLU A 235 -14.75 -54.04 -20.20
N GLU A 236 -15.71 -54.95 -20.39
CA GLU A 236 -15.81 -56.40 -20.07
C GLU A 236 -15.85 -56.88 -18.62
#